data_AF-A0A969QFD9-F1
#
_entry.id   AF-A0A969QFD9-F1
#
_cell.length_a   1.000
_cell.length_b   1.000
_cell.length_c   1.000
_cell.angle_alpha   90.00
_cell.angle_beta   90.00
_cell.angle_gamma   90.00
#
_symmetry.space_group_name_H-M   'P 1'
#
loop_
_entity.id
_entity.type
_entity.pdbx_description
1 polymer ?
#
loop_
_entity_poly.entity_id
_entity_poly.type
_entity_poly.pdbx_seq_one_letter_code
_entity_poly.pdbx_strand_id
1 'polypeptide(L)'
;MVRKWLLPTLSEVLAKAEPTGIDLLVPESRAPESQPHADAQLLQLQAQHQWQSAIASVETLILQALPSPLGLSDLSEETVIEGLLLTAPLPLFSHPAIVSQLQTVTFTTTHSQNQRLLPCKTTSIHESAYQSHHFPIELLPTDPLTDERFCLVLTSQFSLVVVLGEENGTPRCQFSFDPDDLDLAWKSLRGRMMLTAPHHLAYVDELAARFSPIAPDYRWVMAFSQHLLQHQPVISVPIDRPAPEQVAPPEISTKIAADVELLQALTHEIRTPLTTIRTMTRLLLRQPELSQRVLKRLSAIDRECTEQIERMELIFSAVELATTKPSQALDLTTMS
;
A
#
# COMPACT_ATOMS: atom_id res chain seq x y z
N MET A 1 -22.13 -19.70 19.49
CA MET A 1 -21.12 -19.64 20.57
C MET A 1 -19.76 -19.68 19.88
N VAL A 2 -19.15 -18.52 19.61
CA VAL A 2 -17.87 -18.44 18.88
C VAL A 2 -16.80 -19.01 19.81
N ARG A 3 -16.19 -20.14 19.42
CA ARG A 3 -15.06 -20.71 20.15
C ARG A 3 -13.90 -19.74 19.97
N LYS A 4 -13.56 -19.00 21.03
CA LYS A 4 -12.40 -18.10 21.01
C LYS A 4 -11.14 -18.96 20.92
N TRP A 5 -10.45 -18.88 19.80
CA TRP A 5 -9.18 -19.59 19.59
C TRP A 5 -8.11 -19.04 20.55
N LEU A 6 -7.18 -19.87 20.99
CA LEU A 6 -6.16 -19.47 21.98
C LEU A 6 -5.09 -18.56 21.36
N LEU A 7 -4.72 -18.81 20.10
CA LEU A 7 -3.77 -17.98 19.36
C LEU A 7 -4.55 -16.95 18.51
N PRO A 8 -4.26 -15.65 18.63
CA PRO A 8 -4.95 -14.63 17.85
C PRO A 8 -4.67 -14.80 16.35
N THR A 9 -5.51 -14.22 15.50
CA THR A 9 -5.18 -14.03 14.09
C THR A 9 -4.24 -12.84 13.92
N LEU A 10 -3.71 -12.62 12.72
CA LEU A 10 -2.85 -11.45 12.50
C LEU A 10 -3.68 -10.17 12.40
N SER A 11 -4.89 -10.22 11.86
CA SER A 11 -5.80 -9.07 11.87
C SER A 11 -6.16 -8.66 13.30
N GLU A 12 -6.37 -9.63 14.21
CA GLU A 12 -6.61 -9.35 15.62
C GLU A 12 -5.38 -8.76 16.35
N VAL A 13 -4.17 -9.12 15.94
CA VAL A 13 -2.94 -8.55 16.49
C VAL A 13 -2.87 -7.07 16.12
N LEU A 14 -3.03 -6.75 14.84
CA LEU A 14 -2.96 -5.38 14.34
C LEU A 14 -4.12 -4.50 14.84
N ALA A 15 -5.34 -5.02 14.93
CA ALA A 15 -6.49 -4.27 15.42
C ALA A 15 -6.39 -3.88 16.90
N LYS A 16 -5.64 -4.64 17.73
CA LYS A 16 -5.44 -4.32 19.15
C LYS A 16 -4.35 -3.25 19.38
N ALA A 17 -3.57 -2.95 18.35
CA ALA A 17 -2.44 -2.04 18.42
C ALA A 17 -2.78 -0.57 18.13
N GLU A 18 -3.94 -0.27 17.54
CA GLU A 18 -4.37 1.12 17.30
C GLU A 18 -4.98 1.78 18.57
N PRO A 19 -4.75 3.11 18.79
CA PRO A 19 -4.64 4.12 17.74
C PRO A 19 -3.43 5.06 17.89
N THR A 20 -2.40 4.87 17.06
CA THR A 20 -1.33 5.88 16.89
C THR A 20 -1.12 6.21 15.43
N GLY A 21 -1.90 7.18 14.92
CA GLY A 21 -1.48 8.01 13.78
C GLY A 21 -2.26 7.84 12.48
N ILE A 22 -3.10 8.85 12.22
CA ILE A 22 -3.72 9.18 10.93
C ILE A 22 -4.73 8.12 10.46
N ASP A 23 -5.91 8.21 11.08
CA ASP A 23 -7.18 7.89 10.44
C ASP A 23 -7.24 8.67 9.12
N LEU A 24 -6.76 8.05 8.05
CA LEU A 24 -6.97 8.50 6.68
C LEU A 24 -8.48 8.57 6.54
N LEU A 25 -9.01 9.78 6.69
CA LEU A 25 -10.38 10.20 6.42
C LEU A 25 -11.07 9.24 5.47
N VAL A 26 -11.66 8.18 6.02
CA VAL A 26 -12.80 7.54 5.41
C VAL A 26 -13.82 8.66 5.48
N PRO A 27 -14.30 9.21 4.35
CA PRO A 27 -15.45 10.08 4.42
C PRO A 27 -16.52 9.23 5.10
N GLU A 28 -17.02 9.67 6.26
CA GLU A 28 -18.29 9.18 6.80
C GLU A 28 -19.38 9.56 5.79
N SER A 29 -19.45 8.81 4.69
CA SER A 29 -20.60 8.76 3.82
C SER A 29 -21.69 8.12 4.67
N ARG A 30 -22.54 8.97 5.24
CA ARG A 30 -23.87 8.58 5.71
C ARG A 30 -24.49 7.72 4.62
N ALA A 31 -24.63 6.42 4.90
CA ALA A 31 -25.15 5.47 3.94
C ALA A 31 -26.57 5.90 3.52
N PRO A 32 -26.85 6.07 2.22
CA PRO A 32 -28.22 5.99 1.75
C PRO A 32 -28.69 4.55 1.96
N GLU A 33 -29.89 4.37 2.50
CA GLU A 33 -30.50 3.06 2.70
C GLU A 33 -30.62 2.32 1.35
N SER A 34 -29.69 1.42 1.02
CA SER A 34 -29.73 0.56 -0.18
C SER A 34 -28.81 -0.66 -0.07
N GLN A 35 -29.40 -1.86 0.00
CA GLN A 35 -28.85 -3.19 -0.29
C GLN A 35 -27.49 -3.60 0.36
N PRO A 36 -27.49 -4.25 1.55
CA PRO A 36 -26.27 -4.61 2.30
C PRO A 36 -25.29 -5.56 1.58
N HIS A 37 -25.73 -6.24 0.52
CA HIS A 37 -24.87 -7.14 -0.26
C HIS A 37 -23.97 -6.42 -1.28
N ALA A 38 -24.42 -5.31 -1.85
CA ALA A 38 -23.64 -4.55 -2.84
C ALA A 38 -22.46 -3.83 -2.16
N ASP A 39 -22.72 -3.26 -0.98
CA ASP A 39 -21.70 -2.59 -0.16
C ASP A 39 -20.64 -3.59 0.35
N ALA A 40 -21.04 -4.78 0.79
CA ALA A 40 -20.11 -5.81 1.25
C ALA A 40 -19.18 -6.31 0.12
N GLN A 41 -19.71 -6.47 -1.10
CA GLN A 41 -18.90 -6.84 -2.27
C GLN A 41 -17.91 -5.73 -2.66
N LEU A 42 -18.35 -4.47 -2.59
CA LEU A 42 -17.48 -3.32 -2.88
C LEU A 42 -16.35 -3.20 -1.85
N LEU A 43 -16.63 -3.37 -0.57
CA LEU A 43 -15.62 -3.39 0.50
C LEU A 43 -14.62 -4.55 0.30
N GLN A 44 -15.11 -5.74 -0.09
CA GLN A 44 -14.26 -6.89 -0.41
C GLN A 44 -13.32 -6.59 -1.58
N LEU A 45 -13.84 -5.97 -2.65
CA LEU A 45 -13.02 -5.58 -3.80
C LEU A 45 -11.98 -4.53 -3.42
N GLN A 46 -12.36 -3.52 -2.63
CA GLN A 46 -11.44 -2.50 -2.14
C GLN A 46 -10.31 -3.10 -1.31
N ALA A 47 -10.63 -3.97 -0.35
CA ALA A 47 -9.64 -4.64 0.48
C ALA A 47 -8.71 -5.55 -0.35
N GLN A 48 -9.23 -6.22 -1.38
CA GLN A 48 -8.42 -7.00 -2.33
C GLN A 48 -7.47 -6.14 -3.15
N HIS A 49 -7.92 -4.98 -3.62
CA HIS A 49 -7.07 -4.04 -4.34
C HIS A 49 -5.97 -3.45 -3.46
N GLN A 50 -6.31 -3.07 -2.23
CA GLN A 50 -5.33 -2.62 -1.24
C GLN A 50 -4.28 -3.70 -0.97
N TRP A 51 -4.71 -4.96 -0.83
CA TRP A 51 -3.79 -6.10 -0.70
C TRP A 51 -2.87 -6.25 -1.90
N GLN A 52 -3.39 -6.22 -3.12
CA GLN A 52 -2.57 -6.33 -4.34
C GLN A 52 -1.54 -5.21 -4.44
N SER A 53 -1.96 -3.97 -4.19
CA SER A 53 -1.07 -2.80 -4.16
C SER A 53 0.00 -2.92 -3.07
N ALA A 54 -0.39 -3.35 -1.87
CA ALA A 54 0.53 -3.57 -0.76
C ALA A 54 1.57 -4.65 -1.10
N ILE A 55 1.16 -5.80 -1.65
CA ILE A 55 2.10 -6.88 -2.01
C ILE A 55 3.06 -6.45 -3.12
N ALA A 56 2.60 -5.73 -4.15
CA ALA A 56 3.48 -5.17 -5.18
C ALA A 56 4.51 -4.17 -4.58
N SER A 57 4.06 -3.37 -3.62
CA SER A 57 4.93 -2.44 -2.88
C SER A 57 5.96 -3.20 -2.04
N VAL A 58 5.54 -4.26 -1.33
CA VAL A 58 6.44 -5.12 -0.56
C VAL A 58 7.51 -5.75 -1.44
N GLU A 59 7.14 -6.29 -2.61
CA GLU A 59 8.11 -6.87 -3.55
C GLU A 59 9.18 -5.85 -3.94
N THR A 60 8.76 -4.62 -4.26
CA THR A 60 9.68 -3.55 -4.64
C THR A 60 10.61 -3.17 -3.48
N LEU A 61 10.08 -3.09 -2.26
CA LEU A 61 10.88 -2.80 -1.06
C LEU A 61 11.90 -3.90 -0.77
N ILE A 62 11.49 -5.17 -0.87
CA ILE A 62 12.39 -6.31 -0.70
C ILE A 62 13.55 -6.20 -1.70
N LEU A 63 13.26 -5.96 -2.99
CA LEU A 63 14.30 -5.87 -4.02
C LEU A 63 15.25 -4.69 -3.81
N GLN A 64 14.79 -3.61 -3.18
CA GLN A 64 15.64 -2.48 -2.79
C GLN A 64 16.51 -2.79 -1.56
N ALA A 65 16.04 -3.66 -0.66
CA ALA A 65 16.75 -4.03 0.57
C ALA A 65 17.74 -5.17 0.35
N LEU A 66 17.55 -6.00 -0.67
CA LEU A 66 18.48 -7.07 -0.99
C LEU A 66 19.78 -6.50 -1.61
N PRO A 67 20.96 -7.01 -1.23
CA PRO A 67 22.19 -6.70 -1.95
C PRO A 67 22.04 -7.06 -3.44
N SER A 68 22.64 -6.26 -4.32
CA SER A 68 22.49 -6.43 -5.78
C SER A 68 22.64 -7.88 -6.20
N PRO A 69 21.82 -8.38 -7.14
CA PRO A 69 21.85 -9.77 -7.54
C PRO A 69 23.26 -10.11 -7.97
N LEU A 70 23.85 -11.09 -7.30
CA LEU A 70 25.14 -11.67 -7.65
C LEU A 70 25.17 -11.85 -9.17
N GLY A 71 26.09 -11.16 -9.84
CA GLY A 71 26.34 -11.43 -11.25
C GLY A 71 26.60 -12.93 -11.40
N LEU A 72 26.15 -13.51 -12.51
CA LEU A 72 26.29 -14.93 -12.86
C LEU A 72 27.76 -15.47 -12.87
N SER A 73 28.72 -14.68 -12.39
CA SER A 73 30.16 -14.89 -12.41
C SER A 73 30.71 -15.59 -11.16
N ASP A 74 30.05 -15.51 -10.00
CA ASP A 74 30.57 -16.02 -8.72
C ASP A 74 29.62 -17.07 -8.10
N LEU A 75 29.36 -18.16 -8.82
CA LEU A 75 28.56 -19.30 -8.34
C LEU A 75 29.36 -20.26 -7.44
N SER A 76 30.21 -19.73 -6.55
CA SER A 76 31.04 -20.53 -5.64
C SER A 76 30.85 -20.24 -4.15
N GLU A 77 29.98 -19.29 -3.77
CA GLU A 77 29.69 -19.01 -2.37
C GLU A 77 28.22 -19.36 -2.04
N GLU A 78 28.01 -20.03 -0.90
CA GLU A 78 26.69 -20.26 -0.32
C GLU A 78 25.94 -18.92 -0.27
N THR A 79 24.81 -18.82 -0.95
CA THR A 79 23.99 -17.59 -0.93
C THR A 79 23.55 -17.33 0.51
N VAL A 80 24.04 -16.23 1.08
CA VAL A 80 23.70 -15.82 2.43
C VAL A 80 22.22 -15.46 2.47
N ILE A 81 21.50 -16.01 3.45
CA ILE A 81 20.12 -15.61 3.72
C ILE A 81 20.13 -14.21 4.34
N GLU A 82 19.43 -13.28 3.68
CA GLU A 82 19.34 -11.85 4.02
C GLU A 82 18.03 -11.48 4.74
N GLY A 83 17.14 -12.46 4.95
CA GLY A 83 15.93 -12.25 5.72
C GLY A 83 15.03 -13.49 5.81
N LEU A 84 13.93 -13.32 6.52
CA LEU A 84 12.88 -14.30 6.73
C LEU A 84 11.55 -13.75 6.19
N LEU A 85 10.87 -14.55 5.40
CA LEU A 85 9.57 -14.25 4.81
C LEU A 85 8.57 -15.33 5.25
N LEU A 86 7.48 -14.92 5.90
CA LEU A 86 6.38 -15.82 6.27
C LEU A 86 5.11 -15.39 5.54
N THR A 87 4.49 -16.30 4.78
CA THR A 87 3.30 -15.98 3.98
C THR A 87 2.21 -17.03 4.12
N ALA A 88 0.97 -16.63 3.85
CA ALA A 88 -0.16 -17.54 3.71
C ALA A 88 -1.20 -17.00 2.72
N PRO A 89 -1.98 -17.88 2.07
CA PRO A 89 -1.89 -19.34 2.06
C PRO A 89 -0.88 -19.90 1.04
N LEU A 90 -0.25 -19.03 0.26
CA LEU A 90 0.63 -19.37 -0.87
C LEU A 90 1.91 -18.54 -0.82
N PRO A 91 2.99 -18.98 -1.51
CA PRO A 91 4.13 -18.11 -1.78
C PRO A 91 3.67 -16.89 -2.60
N LEU A 92 4.04 -15.69 -2.16
CA LEU A 92 3.59 -14.43 -2.79
C LEU A 92 4.52 -13.92 -3.89
N PHE A 93 5.80 -14.29 -3.84
CA PHE A 93 6.84 -13.74 -4.72
C PHE A 93 7.54 -14.85 -5.49
N SER A 94 7.84 -14.59 -6.76
CA SER A 94 8.57 -15.51 -7.64
C SER A 94 9.89 -14.93 -8.16
N HIS A 95 10.25 -13.71 -7.74
CA HIS A 95 11.45 -13.04 -8.21
C HIS A 95 12.71 -13.82 -7.79
N PRO A 96 13.64 -14.13 -8.70
CA PRO A 96 14.79 -15.00 -8.40
C PRO A 96 15.64 -14.54 -7.22
N ALA A 97 15.89 -13.23 -7.09
CA ALA A 97 16.64 -12.68 -5.96
C ALA A 97 15.95 -12.90 -4.61
N ILE A 98 14.60 -12.84 -4.57
CA ILE A 98 13.82 -13.11 -3.36
C ILE A 98 13.93 -14.59 -3.01
N VAL A 99 13.74 -15.47 -4.00
CA VAL A 99 13.76 -16.92 -3.80
C VAL A 99 15.14 -17.43 -3.38
N SER A 100 16.23 -16.78 -3.83
CA SER A 100 17.60 -17.19 -3.49
C SER A 100 18.16 -16.55 -2.22
N GLN A 101 17.68 -15.37 -1.81
CA GLN A 101 18.26 -14.63 -0.68
C GLN A 101 17.35 -14.58 0.56
N LEU A 102 16.07 -14.97 0.46
CA LEU A 102 15.15 -14.98 1.60
C LEU A 102 14.70 -16.40 1.94
N GLN A 103 14.75 -16.74 3.24
CA GLN A 103 14.10 -17.95 3.71
C GLN A 103 12.59 -17.72 3.73
N THR A 104 11.85 -18.49 2.92
CA THR A 104 10.40 -18.40 2.82
C THR A 104 9.72 -19.55 3.56
N VAL A 105 8.80 -19.24 4.47
CA VAL A 105 7.94 -20.18 5.18
C VAL A 105 6.50 -19.93 4.77
N THR A 106 5.86 -20.91 4.13
CA THR A 106 4.47 -20.75 3.68
C THR A 106 3.52 -21.54 4.56
N PHE A 107 2.59 -20.87 5.23
CA PHE A 107 1.50 -21.53 5.94
C PHE A 107 0.43 -21.92 4.93
N THR A 108 0.06 -23.20 4.92
CA THR A 108 -0.85 -23.81 3.97
C THR A 108 -1.98 -24.54 4.69
N THR A 109 -3.07 -24.81 3.98
CA THR A 109 -4.19 -25.59 4.49
C THR A 109 -4.24 -26.94 3.76
N THR A 110 -4.82 -27.95 4.40
CA THR A 110 -4.99 -29.29 3.82
C THR A 110 -5.82 -29.26 2.52
N HIS A 111 -6.73 -28.30 2.36
CA HIS A 111 -7.50 -28.12 1.12
C HIS A 111 -6.66 -27.59 -0.06
N SER A 112 -5.57 -26.86 0.21
CA SER A 112 -4.68 -26.29 -0.82
C SER A 112 -3.79 -27.34 -1.49
N GLN A 113 -3.54 -28.49 -0.86
CA GLN A 113 -2.74 -29.58 -1.46
C GLN A 113 -3.42 -30.21 -2.67
N ASN A 114 -4.76 -30.26 -2.69
CA ASN A 114 -5.52 -30.81 -3.81
C ASN A 114 -5.53 -29.90 -5.06
N GLN A 115 -5.05 -28.66 -4.97
CA GLN A 115 -4.93 -27.74 -6.10
C GLN A 115 -3.52 -27.72 -6.73
N ARG A 116 -2.57 -28.53 -6.23
CA ARG A 116 -1.26 -28.74 -6.87
C ARG A 116 -1.37 -29.74 -8.03
N LEU A 117 -2.05 -29.38 -9.11
CA LEU A 117 -2.01 -30.13 -10.37
C LEU A 117 -1.84 -29.20 -11.57
N LEU A 118 -0.63 -28.69 -11.74
CA LEU A 118 -0.09 -28.47 -13.08
C LEU A 118 1.24 -29.22 -13.18
N PRO A 119 1.33 -30.31 -13.97
CA PRO A 119 2.60 -30.95 -14.24
C PRO A 119 3.40 -30.03 -15.16
N CYS A 120 4.24 -29.16 -14.59
CA CYS A 120 5.30 -28.58 -15.38
C CYS A 120 6.29 -29.71 -15.68
N LYS A 121 6.45 -30.05 -16.97
CA LYS A 121 7.43 -31.04 -17.42
C LYS A 121 8.82 -30.52 -17.07
N THR A 122 9.35 -30.92 -15.91
CA THR A 122 10.77 -30.76 -15.61
C THR A 122 11.51 -31.74 -16.50
N THR A 123 12.06 -31.24 -17.60
CA THR A 123 13.12 -31.92 -18.33
C THR A 123 14.19 -32.30 -17.29
N SER A 124 14.52 -33.59 -17.22
CA SER A 124 15.54 -34.12 -16.32
C SER A 124 16.86 -33.39 -16.56
N ILE A 125 17.18 -32.43 -15.70
CA ILE A 125 18.51 -31.88 -15.57
C ILE A 125 18.80 -31.93 -14.08
N HIS A 126 19.59 -32.93 -13.71
CA HIS A 126 20.37 -33.07 -12.48
C HIS A 126 19.73 -32.51 -11.20
N GLU A 127 19.41 -33.42 -10.27
CA GLU A 127 19.46 -33.18 -8.82
C GLU A 127 20.81 -32.55 -8.46
N SER A 128 20.90 -31.24 -8.64
CA SER A 128 21.90 -30.39 -8.06
C SER A 128 21.24 -29.86 -6.79
N ALA A 129 21.92 -30.07 -5.69
CA ALA A 129 21.52 -29.71 -4.33
C ALA A 129 21.44 -28.17 -4.16
N TYR A 130 20.55 -27.52 -4.89
CA TYR A 130 20.12 -26.16 -4.56
C TYR A 130 19.32 -26.28 -3.26
N GLN A 131 19.88 -25.79 -2.16
CA GLN A 131 19.17 -25.67 -0.90
C GLN A 131 17.93 -24.81 -1.17
N SER A 132 16.75 -25.42 -1.22
CA SER A 132 15.52 -24.68 -1.40
C SER A 132 15.30 -23.86 -0.13
N HIS A 133 15.48 -22.55 -0.20
CA HIS A 133 15.16 -21.60 0.89
C HIS A 133 13.64 -21.42 1.05
N HIS A 134 12.86 -22.49 0.84
CA HIS A 134 11.41 -22.50 0.91
C HIS A 134 10.92 -23.81 1.50
N PHE A 135 10.03 -23.74 2.48
CA PHE A 135 9.26 -24.91 2.92
C PHE A 135 7.86 -24.52 3.40
N PRO A 136 6.84 -25.37 3.14
CA PRO A 136 5.50 -25.17 3.63
C PRO A 136 5.31 -25.71 5.05
N ILE A 137 4.39 -25.11 5.80
CA ILE A 137 3.88 -25.58 7.10
C ILE A 137 2.36 -25.71 6.99
N GLU A 138 1.81 -26.79 7.51
CA GLU A 138 0.36 -26.95 7.57
C GLU A 138 -0.21 -26.24 8.80
N LEU A 139 -1.31 -25.51 8.60
CA LEU A 139 -2.12 -24.97 9.68
C LEU A 139 -2.97 -26.07 10.32
N LEU A 140 -3.33 -25.89 11.59
CA LEU A 140 -4.25 -26.81 12.26
C LEU A 140 -5.62 -26.79 11.57
N PRO A 141 -6.37 -27.91 11.57
CA PRO A 141 -7.75 -27.91 11.10
C PRO A 141 -8.55 -26.84 11.85
N THR A 142 -9.35 -26.05 11.12
CA THR A 142 -10.16 -24.94 11.68
C THR A 142 -9.36 -23.81 12.35
N ASP A 143 -8.07 -23.67 12.03
CA ASP A 143 -7.29 -22.50 12.43
C ASP A 143 -7.85 -21.25 11.73
N PRO A 144 -8.14 -20.16 12.46
CA PRO A 144 -8.70 -18.94 11.88
C PRO A 144 -7.74 -18.23 10.90
N LEU A 145 -6.43 -18.51 10.91
CA LEU A 145 -5.52 -18.02 9.86
C LEU A 145 -5.81 -18.62 8.48
N THR A 146 -6.65 -19.65 8.38
CA THR A 146 -7.12 -20.21 7.11
C THR A 146 -7.90 -19.17 6.28
N ASP A 147 -8.59 -18.26 6.95
CA ASP A 147 -9.43 -17.24 6.32
C ASP A 147 -8.67 -15.91 6.08
N GLU A 148 -7.39 -15.83 6.47
CA GLU A 148 -6.54 -14.65 6.31
C GLU A 148 -5.46 -14.87 5.24
N ARG A 149 -5.11 -13.78 4.56
CA ARG A 149 -3.89 -13.69 3.76
C ARG A 149 -2.91 -12.79 4.47
N PHE A 150 -1.65 -13.20 4.53
CA PHE A 150 -0.64 -12.36 5.16
C PHE A 150 0.75 -12.52 4.54
N CYS A 151 1.56 -11.50 4.79
CA CYS A 151 2.97 -11.43 4.46
C CYS A 151 3.69 -10.78 5.65
N LEU A 152 4.55 -11.52 6.33
CA LEU A 152 5.47 -11.00 7.36
C LEU A 152 6.89 -11.07 6.81
N VAL A 153 7.53 -9.92 6.69
CA VAL A 153 8.88 -9.74 6.17
C VAL A 153 9.78 -9.25 7.28
N LEU A 154 10.87 -9.98 7.52
CA LEU A 154 11.90 -9.63 8.49
C LEU A 154 13.25 -9.57 7.75
N THR A 155 13.85 -8.39 7.65
CA THR A 155 15.18 -8.19 7.07
C THR A 155 16.02 -7.31 8.00
N SER A 156 17.32 -7.19 7.71
CA SER A 156 18.21 -6.28 8.43
C SER A 156 17.91 -4.79 8.18
N GLN A 157 17.20 -4.45 7.10
CA GLN A 157 16.94 -3.05 6.71
C GLN A 157 15.56 -2.56 7.12
N PHE A 158 14.55 -3.42 7.01
CA PHE A 158 13.18 -3.13 7.40
C PHE A 158 12.46 -4.41 7.83
N SER A 159 11.38 -4.24 8.56
CA SER A 159 10.45 -5.31 8.85
C SER A 159 9.03 -4.81 8.64
N LEU A 160 8.16 -5.65 8.06
CA LEU A 160 6.80 -5.27 7.69
C LEU A 160 5.87 -6.47 7.83
N VAL A 161 4.67 -6.24 8.34
CA VAL A 161 3.56 -7.18 8.23
C VAL A 161 2.42 -6.57 7.41
N VAL A 162 1.87 -7.32 6.46
CA VAL A 162 0.67 -6.98 5.70
C VAL A 162 -0.33 -8.11 5.86
N VAL A 163 -1.58 -7.79 6.16
CA VAL A 163 -2.65 -8.75 6.40
C VAL A 163 -3.91 -8.31 5.65
N LEU A 164 -4.53 -9.24 4.94
CA LEU A 164 -5.90 -9.12 4.48
C LEU A 164 -6.74 -10.17 5.20
N GLY A 165 -7.60 -9.68 6.10
CA GLY A 165 -8.54 -10.49 6.86
C GLY A 165 -9.83 -9.73 7.11
N GLU A 166 -10.54 -10.10 8.17
CA GLU A 166 -11.80 -9.48 8.55
C GLU A 166 -11.70 -8.86 9.95
N GLU A 167 -12.18 -7.62 10.08
CA GLU A 167 -12.36 -6.95 11.35
C GLU A 167 -13.86 -6.75 11.58
N ASN A 168 -14.41 -7.39 12.61
CA ASN A 168 -15.85 -7.35 12.91
C ASN A 168 -16.76 -7.74 11.72
N GLY A 169 -16.28 -8.62 10.84
CA GLY A 169 -16.99 -9.06 9.63
C GLY A 169 -16.82 -8.14 8.41
N THR A 170 -16.00 -7.09 8.52
CA THR A 170 -15.65 -6.21 7.40
C THR A 170 -14.26 -6.57 6.88
N PRO A 171 -14.09 -6.85 5.58
CA PRO A 171 -12.79 -7.14 5.01
C PRO A 171 -11.89 -5.91 5.06
N ARG A 172 -10.67 -6.06 5.58
CA ARG A 172 -9.72 -4.97 5.74
C ARG A 172 -8.31 -5.44 5.39
N CYS A 173 -7.63 -4.65 4.57
CA CYS A 173 -6.18 -4.79 4.37
C CYS A 173 -5.47 -3.85 5.36
N GLN A 174 -4.64 -4.42 6.23
CA GLN A 174 -3.88 -3.71 7.26
C GLN A 174 -2.39 -3.97 7.06
N PHE A 175 -1.55 -3.06 7.51
CA PHE A 175 -0.11 -3.27 7.56
C PHE A 175 0.50 -2.53 8.75
N SER A 176 1.65 -3.00 9.23
CA SER A 176 2.40 -2.32 10.27
C SER A 176 3.90 -2.49 10.06
N PHE A 177 4.65 -1.46 10.42
CA PHE A 177 6.10 -1.48 10.56
C PHE A 177 6.52 -1.41 12.04
N ASP A 178 5.58 -1.37 12.99
CA ASP A 178 5.88 -1.25 14.42
C ASP A 178 6.51 -2.56 14.95
N PRO A 179 7.74 -2.54 15.50
CA PRO A 179 8.39 -3.72 16.04
C PRO A 179 7.54 -4.53 17.02
N ASP A 180 6.70 -3.88 17.82
CA ASP A 180 5.85 -4.56 18.80
C ASP A 180 4.75 -5.38 18.10
N ASP A 181 4.14 -4.82 17.05
CA ASP A 181 3.15 -5.53 16.22
C ASP A 181 3.76 -6.74 15.53
N LEU A 182 4.98 -6.58 15.01
CA LEU A 182 5.70 -7.63 14.32
C LEU A 182 6.12 -8.76 15.25
N ASP A 183 6.54 -8.43 16.48
CA ASP A 183 6.88 -9.43 17.50
C ASP A 183 5.62 -10.19 17.95
N LEU A 184 4.48 -9.51 18.09
CA LEU A 184 3.18 -10.16 18.37
C LEU A 184 2.74 -11.06 17.20
N ALA A 185 2.88 -10.59 15.96
CA ALA A 185 2.58 -11.38 14.77
C ALA A 185 3.47 -12.63 14.70
N TRP A 186 4.78 -12.47 14.91
CA TRP A 186 5.73 -13.57 14.97
C TRP A 186 5.37 -14.57 16.08
N LYS A 187 5.11 -14.13 17.31
CA LYS A 187 4.69 -15.02 18.42
C LYS A 187 3.44 -15.82 18.08
N SER A 188 2.48 -15.19 17.39
CA SER A 188 1.25 -15.85 16.96
C SER A 188 1.51 -16.97 15.94
N LEU A 189 2.38 -16.73 14.95
CA LEU A 189 2.80 -17.72 13.96
C LEU A 189 3.68 -18.81 14.58
N ARG A 190 4.64 -18.43 15.42
CA ARG A 190 5.53 -19.32 16.15
C ARG A 190 4.76 -20.32 17.00
N GLY A 191 3.70 -19.88 17.68
CA GLY A 191 2.81 -20.75 18.47
C GLY A 191 2.17 -21.86 17.62
N ARG A 192 1.82 -21.56 16.35
CA ARG A 192 1.28 -22.55 15.41
C ARG A 192 2.36 -23.50 14.92
N MET A 193 3.54 -22.97 14.57
CA MET A 193 4.69 -23.78 14.16
C MET A 193 5.13 -24.76 15.25
N MET A 194 5.07 -24.36 16.52
CA MET A 194 5.36 -25.25 17.65
C MET A 194 4.44 -26.47 17.69
N LEU A 195 3.20 -26.33 17.23
CA LEU A 195 2.20 -27.40 17.21
C LEU A 195 2.26 -28.24 15.93
N THR A 196 2.57 -27.65 14.77
CA THR A 196 2.47 -28.32 13.46
C THR A 196 3.80 -28.68 12.82
N ALA A 197 4.87 -27.93 13.10
CA ALA A 197 6.19 -28.12 12.51
C ALA A 197 7.35 -27.88 13.52
N PRO A 198 7.39 -28.61 14.64
CA PRO A 198 8.38 -28.38 15.70
C PRO A 198 9.83 -28.60 15.24
N HIS A 199 10.05 -29.42 14.21
CA HIS A 199 11.38 -29.69 13.64
C HIS A 199 11.98 -28.50 12.88
N HIS A 200 11.14 -27.61 12.33
CA HIS A 200 11.58 -26.38 11.68
C HIS A 200 11.74 -25.22 12.67
N LEU A 201 11.15 -25.32 13.87
CA LEU A 201 11.03 -24.21 14.80
C LEU A 201 12.38 -23.62 15.22
N ALA A 202 13.38 -24.45 15.55
CA ALA A 202 14.69 -23.98 15.99
C ALA A 202 15.39 -23.14 14.90
N TYR A 203 15.35 -23.61 13.65
CA TYR A 203 15.94 -22.89 12.52
C TYR A 203 15.25 -21.56 12.25
N VAL A 204 13.91 -21.53 12.29
CA VAL A 204 13.17 -20.28 12.07
C VAL A 204 13.31 -19.33 13.26
N ASP A 205 13.40 -19.84 14.49
CA ASP A 205 13.71 -19.03 15.69
C ASP A 205 15.07 -18.34 15.54
N GLU A 206 16.10 -19.04 15.04
CA GLU A 206 17.42 -18.46 14.78
C GLU A 206 17.36 -17.34 13.72
N LEU A 207 16.58 -17.53 12.65
CA LEU A 207 16.40 -16.51 11.62
C LEU A 207 15.59 -15.32 12.14
N ALA A 208 14.49 -15.55 12.86
CA ALA A 208 13.70 -14.49 13.46
C ALA A 208 14.49 -13.70 14.50
N ALA A 209 15.39 -14.35 15.25
CA ALA A 209 16.30 -13.65 16.16
C ALA A 209 17.37 -12.85 15.40
N ARG A 210 17.91 -13.38 14.29
CA ARG A 210 18.87 -12.68 13.44
C ARG A 210 18.27 -11.44 12.78
N PHE A 211 17.03 -11.54 12.33
CA PHE A 211 16.28 -10.46 11.68
C PHE A 211 15.20 -9.89 12.60
N SER A 212 15.52 -9.74 13.89
CA SER A 212 14.58 -9.22 14.87
C SER A 212 14.04 -7.86 14.41
N PRO A 213 12.72 -7.59 14.54
CA PRO A 213 12.13 -6.33 14.13
C PRO A 213 12.88 -5.12 14.70
N ILE A 214 13.28 -4.21 13.83
CA ILE A 214 13.89 -2.93 14.18
C ILE A 214 12.92 -1.80 13.91
N ALA A 215 13.02 -0.71 14.68
CA ALA A 215 12.25 0.49 14.39
C ALA A 215 12.53 0.95 12.95
N PRO A 216 11.50 1.13 12.11
CA PRO A 216 11.68 1.37 10.69
C PRO A 216 12.33 2.74 10.47
N ASP A 217 13.32 2.81 9.57
CA ASP A 217 13.71 4.08 9.00
C ASP A 217 12.50 4.66 8.25
N TYR A 218 12.15 5.93 8.51
CA TYR A 218 11.06 6.63 7.86
C TYR A 218 11.14 6.54 6.33
N ARG A 219 12.32 6.37 5.76
CA ARG A 219 12.53 6.17 4.32
C ARG A 219 11.83 4.93 3.79
N TRP A 220 11.81 3.83 4.53
CA TRP A 220 11.10 2.61 4.15
C TRP A 220 9.58 2.80 4.20
N VAL A 221 9.09 3.46 5.25
CA VAL A 221 7.67 3.78 5.39
C VAL A 221 7.20 4.72 4.27
N MET A 222 7.99 5.76 3.97
CA MET A 222 7.71 6.69 2.88
C MET A 222 7.79 6.00 1.52
N ALA A 223 8.79 5.16 1.28
CA ALA A 223 8.91 4.40 0.04
C ALA A 223 7.70 3.47 -0.12
N PHE A 224 7.34 2.70 0.89
CA PHE A 224 6.16 1.83 0.85
C PHE A 224 4.89 2.62 0.52
N SER A 225 4.67 3.74 1.21
CA SER A 225 3.49 4.58 1.01
C SER A 225 3.42 5.15 -0.41
N GLN A 226 4.56 5.55 -0.99
CA GLN A 226 4.63 6.01 -2.38
C GLN A 226 4.28 4.89 -3.37
N HIS A 227 4.83 3.69 -3.19
CA HIS A 227 4.51 2.55 -4.06
C HIS A 227 3.03 2.16 -3.93
N LEU A 228 2.46 2.23 -2.72
CA LEU A 228 1.04 1.91 -2.49
C LEU A 228 0.11 2.82 -3.31
N LEU A 229 0.44 4.12 -3.38
CA LEU A 229 -0.30 5.09 -4.20
C LEU A 229 -0.07 4.88 -5.71
N GLN A 230 1.14 4.51 -6.12
CA GLN A 230 1.47 4.24 -7.53
C GLN A 230 0.76 2.98 -8.06
N HIS A 231 0.59 1.96 -7.22
CA HIS A 231 -0.09 0.71 -7.56
C HIS A 231 -1.62 0.78 -7.36
N GLN A 232 -2.17 1.96 -7.07
CA GLN A 232 -3.61 2.12 -6.88
C GLN A 232 -4.35 1.95 -8.23
N PRO A 233 -5.38 1.10 -8.30
CA PRO A 233 -6.10 0.88 -9.54
C PRO A 233 -6.81 2.16 -9.99
N VAL A 234 -6.66 2.52 -11.27
CA VAL A 234 -7.52 3.51 -11.93
C VAL A 234 -8.92 2.91 -11.95
N ILE A 235 -9.80 3.38 -11.06
CA ILE A 235 -11.21 3.01 -11.06
C ILE A 235 -11.81 3.60 -12.34
N SER A 236 -11.80 2.80 -13.40
CA SER A 236 -12.63 3.05 -14.57
C SER A 236 -14.05 2.69 -14.14
N VAL A 237 -14.80 3.66 -13.62
CA VAL A 237 -16.22 3.46 -13.36
C VAL A 237 -16.84 3.02 -14.69
N PRO A 238 -17.42 1.81 -14.78
CA PRO A 238 -18.17 1.42 -15.97
C PRO A 238 -19.41 2.31 -15.96
N ILE A 239 -19.40 3.39 -16.73
CA ILE A 239 -20.62 4.11 -17.03
C ILE A 239 -21.42 3.16 -17.91
N ASP A 240 -22.36 2.48 -17.27
CA ASP A 240 -23.40 1.70 -17.90
C ASP A 240 -24.15 2.62 -18.87
N ARG A 241 -23.78 2.59 -20.15
CA ARG A 241 -24.50 3.28 -21.21
C ARG A 241 -24.98 2.23 -22.20
N PRO A 242 -26.29 2.06 -22.39
CA PRO A 242 -26.81 1.15 -23.39
C PRO A 242 -26.31 1.61 -24.76
N ALA A 243 -25.95 0.65 -25.62
CA ALA A 243 -25.51 0.93 -26.99
C ALA A 243 -26.47 1.90 -27.69
N PRO A 244 -25.95 2.89 -28.44
CA PRO A 244 -26.31 2.87 -29.85
C PRO A 244 -25.20 3.35 -30.80
N GLU A 245 -25.41 2.95 -32.05
CA GLU A 245 -24.89 3.42 -33.32
C GLU A 245 -24.14 4.76 -33.37
N GLN A 246 -23.00 4.70 -34.05
CA GLN A 246 -22.35 5.72 -34.89
C GLN A 246 -23.01 7.11 -34.94
N VAL A 247 -22.33 8.14 -34.38
CA VAL A 247 -21.94 9.42 -35.04
C VAL A 247 -20.88 10.09 -34.13
N ALA A 248 -19.70 10.45 -34.68
CA ALA A 248 -18.71 11.35 -34.04
C ALA A 248 -18.92 12.81 -34.50
N PRO A 249 -18.38 13.88 -33.86
CA PRO A 249 -17.72 14.04 -32.54
C PRO A 249 -18.35 15.18 -31.67
N PRO A 250 -17.87 15.44 -30.42
CA PRO A 250 -16.87 16.49 -30.22
C PRO A 250 -15.81 16.10 -29.16
N GLU A 251 -14.62 15.70 -29.59
CA GLU A 251 -13.48 15.34 -28.71
C GLU A 251 -12.86 16.54 -27.97
N ILE A 252 -13.26 17.77 -28.33
CA ILE A 252 -12.68 19.01 -27.79
C ILE A 252 -13.29 19.37 -26.43
N SER A 253 -14.58 19.09 -26.21
CA SER A 253 -15.29 19.44 -24.97
C SER A 253 -14.83 18.59 -23.78
N THR A 254 -14.56 17.30 -24.02
CA THR A 254 -14.10 16.36 -23.00
C THR A 254 -12.67 16.63 -22.54
N LYS A 255 -11.80 17.10 -23.44
CA LYS A 255 -10.42 17.45 -23.10
C LYS A 255 -10.35 18.74 -22.26
N ILE A 256 -11.16 19.75 -22.59
CA ILE A 256 -11.25 20.99 -21.80
C ILE A 256 -11.79 20.70 -20.40
N ALA A 257 -12.79 19.82 -20.26
CA ALA A 257 -13.31 19.42 -18.95
C ALA A 257 -12.24 18.70 -18.09
N ALA A 258 -11.46 17.80 -18.69
CA ALA A 258 -10.36 17.12 -18.01
C ALA A 258 -9.21 18.07 -17.62
N ASP A 259 -8.88 19.04 -18.49
CA ASP A 259 -7.85 20.04 -18.20
C ASP A 259 -8.27 20.98 -17.05
N VAL A 260 -9.56 21.30 -16.94
CA VAL A 260 -10.11 22.10 -15.82
C VAL A 260 -10.07 21.31 -14.51
N GLU A 261 -10.43 20.03 -14.53
CA GLU A 261 -10.35 19.14 -13.36
C GLU A 261 -8.90 18.96 -12.87
N LEU A 262 -7.96 18.79 -13.80
CA LEU A 262 -6.53 18.74 -13.49
C LEU A 262 -6.02 20.05 -12.89
N LEU A 263 -6.41 21.20 -13.46
CA LEU A 263 -6.06 22.52 -12.91
C LEU A 263 -6.65 22.74 -11.51
N GLN A 264 -7.85 22.22 -11.24
CA GLN A 264 -8.47 22.27 -9.91
C GLN A 264 -7.70 21.40 -8.91
N ALA A 265 -7.33 20.17 -9.28
CA ALA A 265 -6.51 19.30 -8.44
C ALA A 265 -5.16 19.93 -8.10
N LEU A 266 -4.45 20.46 -9.10
CA LEU A 266 -3.18 21.18 -8.90
C LEU A 266 -3.35 22.42 -8.01
N THR A 267 -4.45 23.16 -8.17
CA THR A 267 -4.75 24.34 -7.35
C THR A 267 -4.91 23.94 -5.87
N HIS A 268 -5.61 22.85 -5.58
CA HIS A 268 -5.79 22.36 -4.22
C HIS A 268 -4.51 21.73 -3.63
N GLU A 269 -3.72 21.03 -4.44
CA GLU A 269 -2.45 20.42 -4.04
C GLU A 269 -1.38 21.47 -3.71
N ILE A 270 -1.36 22.62 -4.42
CA ILE A 270 -0.44 23.73 -4.14
C ILE A 270 -0.96 24.64 -3.03
N ARG A 271 -2.28 24.89 -2.95
CA ARG A 271 -2.89 25.79 -1.94
C ARG A 271 -2.68 25.27 -0.52
N THR A 272 -2.83 23.97 -0.33
CA THR A 272 -2.74 23.31 0.98
C THR A 272 -1.37 23.51 1.65
N PRO A 273 -0.22 23.16 1.02
CA PRO A 273 1.09 23.38 1.61
C PRO A 273 1.43 24.86 1.79
N LEU A 274 1.04 25.76 0.87
CA LEU A 274 1.27 27.21 1.04
C LEU A 274 0.48 27.79 2.22
N THR A 275 -0.75 27.32 2.42
CA THR A 275 -1.58 27.73 3.58
C THR A 275 -0.97 27.23 4.89
N THR A 276 -0.42 26.01 4.88
CA THR A 276 0.30 25.45 6.03
C THR A 276 1.57 26.24 6.35
N ILE A 277 2.42 26.52 5.36
CA ILE A 277 3.64 27.34 5.53
C ILE A 277 3.28 28.73 6.08
N ARG A 278 2.26 29.37 5.51
CA ARG A 278 1.75 30.67 5.97
C ARG A 278 1.27 30.62 7.42
N THR A 279 0.53 29.57 7.79
CA THR A 279 0.03 29.39 9.16
C THR A 279 1.19 29.20 10.14
N MET A 280 2.14 28.32 9.85
CA MET A 280 3.33 28.12 10.70
C MET A 280 4.15 29.41 10.83
N THR A 281 4.33 30.14 9.72
CA THR A 281 5.03 31.44 9.70
C THR A 281 4.34 32.46 10.61
N ARG A 282 3.00 32.52 10.60
CA ARG A 282 2.22 33.39 11.49
C ARG A 282 2.30 32.98 12.95
N LEU A 283 2.37 31.68 13.24
CA LEU A 283 2.59 31.18 14.60
C LEU A 283 3.97 31.58 15.12
N LEU A 284 5.01 31.47 14.29
CA LEU A 284 6.36 31.92 14.63
C LEU A 284 6.39 33.44 14.88
N LEU A 285 5.74 34.24 14.02
CA LEU A 285 5.65 35.70 14.18
C LEU A 285 4.94 36.15 15.48
N ARG A 286 4.16 35.26 16.13
CA ARG A 286 3.47 35.54 17.40
C ARG A 286 4.32 35.26 18.65
N GLN A 287 5.53 34.70 18.52
CA GLN A 287 6.38 34.39 19.66
C GLN A 287 7.17 35.63 20.16
N PRO A 288 7.31 35.84 21.49
CA PRO A 288 7.82 37.08 22.06
C PRO A 288 9.34 37.33 21.99
N GLU A 289 10.15 36.45 21.39
CA GLU A 289 11.61 36.61 21.34
C GLU A 289 12.22 36.27 19.96
N LEU A 290 11.99 37.14 18.97
CA LEU A 290 12.60 36.99 17.64
C LEU A 290 13.48 38.19 17.29
N SER A 291 14.68 37.90 16.74
CA SER A 291 15.56 38.96 16.22
C SER A 291 14.93 39.68 15.03
N GLN A 292 15.23 40.97 14.87
CA GLN A 292 14.75 41.81 13.76
C GLN A 292 15.04 41.23 12.37
N ARG A 293 16.15 40.49 12.22
CA ARG A 293 16.50 39.81 10.97
C ARG A 293 15.57 38.63 10.65
N VAL A 294 15.18 37.86 11.67
CA VAL A 294 14.26 36.73 11.52
C VAL A 294 12.84 37.22 11.27
N LEU A 295 12.40 38.26 11.99
CA LEU A 295 11.09 38.90 11.77
C LEU A 295 10.92 39.37 10.31
N LYS A 296 11.92 40.08 9.75
CA LYS A 296 11.89 40.53 8.34
C LYS A 296 11.79 39.37 7.34
N ARG A 297 12.42 38.23 7.63
CA ARG A 297 12.39 37.05 6.77
C ARG A 297 11.04 36.33 6.85
N LEU A 298 10.52 36.13 8.05
CA LEU A 298 9.20 35.52 8.25
C LEU A 298 8.09 36.38 7.66
N SER A 299 8.13 37.71 7.80
CA SER A 299 7.15 38.59 7.15
C SER A 299 7.23 38.52 5.62
N ALA A 300 8.43 38.36 5.05
CA ALA A 300 8.59 38.19 3.61
C ALA A 300 8.02 36.84 3.13
N ILE A 301 8.22 35.77 3.89
CA ILE A 301 7.65 34.44 3.61
C ILE A 301 6.11 34.47 3.70
N ASP A 302 5.53 35.09 4.74
CA ASP A 302 4.08 35.23 4.89
C ASP A 302 3.46 36.02 3.73
N ARG A 303 4.12 37.10 3.30
CA ARG A 303 3.70 37.90 2.14
C ARG A 303 3.75 37.09 0.85
N GLU A 304 4.87 36.42 0.57
CA GLU A 304 5.03 35.62 -0.66
C GLU A 304 3.99 34.50 -0.72
N CYS A 305 3.77 33.77 0.37
CA CYS A 305 2.75 32.72 0.41
C CYS A 305 1.34 33.28 0.20
N THR A 306 1.05 34.48 0.72
CA THR A 306 -0.23 35.16 0.51
C THR A 306 -0.40 35.56 -0.97
N GLU A 307 0.62 36.19 -1.56
CA GLU A 307 0.61 36.58 -2.99
C GLU A 307 0.48 35.38 -3.92
N GLN A 308 1.14 34.25 -3.63
CA GLN A 308 1.06 33.04 -4.46
C GLN A 308 -0.31 32.38 -4.38
N ILE A 309 -0.95 32.36 -3.20
CA ILE A 309 -2.33 31.90 -3.07
C ILE A 309 -3.27 32.80 -3.89
N GLU A 310 -3.16 34.13 -3.75
CA GLU A 310 -4.01 35.08 -4.47
C GLU A 310 -3.83 35.01 -6.01
N ARG A 311 -2.58 34.91 -6.49
CA ARG A 311 -2.29 34.74 -7.92
C ARG A 311 -2.94 33.47 -8.48
N MET A 312 -2.92 32.38 -7.72
CA MET A 312 -3.51 31.11 -8.14
C MET A 312 -5.04 31.19 -8.20
N GLU A 313 -5.71 31.85 -7.24
CA GLU A 313 -7.16 32.10 -7.33
C GLU A 313 -7.52 32.92 -8.58
N LEU A 314 -6.72 33.94 -8.91
CA LEU A 314 -6.94 34.78 -10.08
C LEU A 314 -6.76 34.01 -11.39
N ILE A 315 -5.74 33.15 -11.48
CA ILE A 315 -5.52 32.26 -12.64
C ILE A 315 -6.71 31.32 -12.80
N PHE A 316 -7.14 30.68 -11.71
CA PHE A 316 -8.29 29.78 -11.72
C PHE A 316 -9.58 30.50 -12.16
N SER A 317 -9.87 31.65 -11.55
CA SER A 317 -11.03 32.48 -11.92
C SER A 317 -11.00 32.90 -13.39
N ALA A 318 -9.82 33.22 -13.94
CA ALA A 318 -9.67 33.56 -15.34
C ALA A 318 -9.93 32.36 -16.28
N VAL A 319 -9.50 31.16 -15.88
CA VAL A 319 -9.76 29.91 -16.63
C VAL A 319 -11.23 29.53 -16.58
N GLU A 320 -11.90 29.62 -15.42
CA GLU A 320 -13.35 29.41 -15.31
C GLU A 320 -14.14 30.42 -16.16
N LEU A 321 -13.73 31.69 -16.19
CA LEU A 321 -14.37 32.72 -17.03
C LEU A 321 -14.13 32.51 -18.53
N ALA A 322 -13.00 31.91 -18.93
CA ALA A 322 -12.70 31.58 -20.32
C ALA A 322 -13.45 30.33 -20.81
N THR A 323 -13.77 29.40 -19.92
CA THR A 323 -14.52 28.17 -20.22
C THR A 323 -16.04 28.36 -20.21
N THR A 324 -16.54 29.36 -19.47
CA THR A 324 -17.99 29.69 -19.37
C THR A 324 -18.48 30.71 -20.40
N LYS A 325 -17.59 31.38 -21.15
CA LYS A 325 -17.96 32.24 -22.28
C LYS A 325 -17.91 31.46 -23.60
N PRO A 326 -19.04 31.10 -24.22
CA PRO A 326 -19.04 30.76 -25.63
C PRO A 326 -18.64 32.01 -26.45
N SER A 327 -17.81 31.80 -27.47
CA SER A 327 -17.37 32.82 -28.42
C SER A 327 -18.56 33.49 -29.13
N GLN A 328 -19.14 34.52 -28.54
CA GLN A 328 -19.92 35.54 -29.25
C GLN A 328 -18.98 36.62 -29.74
N ALA A 329 -18.34 36.37 -30.89
CA ALA A 329 -17.79 37.41 -31.77
C ALA A 329 -17.32 36.76 -33.08
N LEU A 330 -18.22 36.71 -34.08
CA LEU A 330 -17.96 36.99 -35.50
C LEU A 330 -19.25 36.71 -36.29
N ASP A 331 -20.28 37.51 -36.01
CA ASP A 331 -21.32 37.83 -36.99
C ASP A 331 -21.63 39.32 -36.79
N LEU A 332 -20.80 40.16 -37.39
CA LEU A 332 -21.17 41.55 -37.64
C LEU A 332 -21.08 41.79 -39.15
N THR A 333 -22.23 42.22 -39.66
CA THR A 333 -22.51 42.89 -40.95
C THR A 333 -22.60 42.06 -42.23
N THR A 334 -23.81 41.51 -42.46
CA THR A 334 -24.55 41.83 -43.69
C THR A 334 -25.22 43.22 -43.57
N MET A 335 -25.66 43.79 -44.70
CA MET A 335 -26.24 45.13 -44.97
C MET A 335 -25.19 46.09 -45.59
N SER A 336 -25.32 46.61 -46.82
CA SER A 336 -26.42 46.69 -47.80
C SER A 336 -25.87 46.77 -49.21
#